data_AF-A0A7Y6AG21-F1
#
_entry.id   AF-A0A7Y6AG21-F1
#
_cell.length_a   1.000
_cell.length_b   1.000
_cell.length_c   1.000
_cell.angle_alpha   90.00
_cell.angle_beta   90.00
_cell.angle_gamma   90.00
#
_symmetry.space_group_name_H-M   'P 1'
#
loop_
_entity.id
_entity.type
_entity.pdbx_description
1 polymer ?
#
loop_
_entity_poly.entity_id
_entity_poly.type
_entity_poly.pdbx_seq_one_letter_code
_entity_poly.pdbx_strand_id
1 'polypeptide(L)'
;MPLDPHLLAQALRTPPGQDVTESPIVRAVILPDPANAADLVPALRTPDSLEGANARRILCEFDPPAVPHIAAALAGGPAAGDAQAAMAGVEVIWALLTGEPRAVVAETLDAAAENLDVLLRDRTPLPDDMPAHIERDFRGRICDLTHLVLGQLADPTADQSVFRALDDEGRDEAIRQRRPSGGGIA
;
A
#
# COMPACT_ATOMS: atom_id res chain seq x y z
N MET A 1 17.27 -3.70 10.94
CA MET A 1 17.39 -3.07 12.28
C MET A 1 16.45 -1.89 12.27
N PRO A 2 15.62 -1.65 13.29
CA PRO A 2 14.68 -0.52 13.24
C PRO A 2 15.43 0.81 13.13
N LEU A 3 14.91 1.74 12.34
CA LEU A 3 15.42 3.11 12.26
C LEU A 3 15.42 3.77 13.63
N ASP A 4 16.39 4.65 13.87
CA ASP A 4 16.38 5.51 15.05
C ASP A 4 15.09 6.37 15.03
N PRO A 5 14.21 6.24 16.04
CA PRO A 5 12.95 7.00 16.08
C PRO A 5 13.16 8.51 16.06
N HIS A 6 14.28 9.03 16.59
CA HIS A 6 14.58 10.46 16.53
C HIS A 6 14.93 10.91 15.12
N LEU A 7 15.71 10.13 14.37
CA LEU A 7 16.05 10.45 12.98
C LEU A 7 14.81 10.39 12.09
N LEU A 8 13.98 9.37 12.27
CA LEU A 8 12.71 9.24 11.56
C LEU A 8 11.79 10.42 11.86
N ALA A 9 11.58 10.77 13.13
CA ALA A 9 10.76 11.91 13.51
C ALA A 9 11.31 13.24 12.96
N GLN A 10 12.64 13.40 12.91
CA GLN A 10 13.27 14.56 12.31
C GLN A 10 13.00 14.65 10.81
N ALA A 11 13.13 13.54 10.07
CA ALA A 11 12.84 13.50 8.64
C ALA A 11 11.36 13.80 8.35
N LEU A 12 10.44 13.18 9.09
CA LEU A 12 9.00 13.33 8.89
C LEU A 12 8.48 14.74 9.21
N ARG A 13 9.17 15.49 10.07
CA ARG A 13 8.83 16.88 10.41
C ARG A 13 9.47 17.92 9.47
N THR A 14 10.05 17.50 8.35
CA THR A 14 10.53 18.41 7.31
C THR A 14 9.41 19.38 6.90
N PRO A 15 9.62 20.71 6.97
CA PRO A 15 8.55 21.68 6.68
C PRO A 15 8.02 21.58 5.24
N PRO A 16 6.75 21.95 4.98
CA PRO A 16 6.12 21.84 3.65
C PRO A 16 6.86 22.53 2.49
N GLY A 17 7.67 23.55 2.80
CA GLY A 17 8.46 24.30 1.82
C GLY A 17 9.82 23.68 1.48
N GLN A 18 10.16 22.53 2.05
CA GLN A 18 11.38 21.78 1.77
C GLN A 18 11.02 20.42 1.18
N ASP A 19 11.85 19.96 0.24
CA ASP A 19 11.69 18.60 -0.27
C ASP A 19 12.26 17.62 0.76
N VAL A 20 11.37 16.80 1.33
CA VAL A 20 11.74 15.79 2.30
C VAL A 20 12.60 14.69 1.69
N THR A 21 12.42 14.39 0.40
CA THR A 21 13.16 13.31 -0.29
C THR A 21 14.64 13.66 -0.46
N GLU A 22 14.95 14.96 -0.55
CA GLU A 22 16.31 15.52 -0.63
C GLU A 22 17.00 15.67 0.74
N SER A 23 16.31 15.35 1.84
CA SER A 23 16.92 15.39 3.16
C SER A 23 18.11 14.42 3.25
N PRO A 24 19.26 14.82 3.83
CA PRO A 24 20.39 13.92 4.05
C PRO A 24 20.02 12.70 4.88
N ILE A 25 19.08 12.82 5.82
CA ILE A 25 18.58 11.69 6.60
C ILE A 25 17.87 10.69 5.68
N VAL A 26 17.04 11.18 4.78
CA VAL A 26 16.30 10.33 3.84
C VAL A 26 17.26 9.65 2.86
N ARG A 27 18.10 10.42 2.16
CA ARG A 27 19.02 9.90 1.14
C ARG A 27 20.13 9.00 1.72
N ALA A 28 20.68 9.31 2.90
CA ALA A 28 21.85 8.60 3.43
C ALA A 28 21.52 7.53 4.47
N VAL A 29 20.33 7.57 5.09
CA VAL A 29 19.97 6.63 6.17
C VAL A 29 18.73 5.81 5.82
N ILE A 30 17.66 6.45 5.32
CA ILE A 30 16.37 5.78 5.13
C ILE A 30 16.33 4.97 3.83
N LEU A 31 16.53 5.61 2.67
CA LEU A 31 16.41 4.98 1.36
C LEU A 31 17.44 3.87 1.04
N PRO A 32 18.68 3.89 1.58
CA PRO A 32 19.66 2.83 1.27
C PRO A 32 19.30 1.42 1.72
N ASP A 33 18.36 1.27 2.67
CA ASP A 33 17.89 -0.05 3.15
C ASP A 33 16.37 -0.16 2.95
N PRO A 34 15.89 -1.04 2.04
CA PRO A 34 14.46 -1.20 1.78
C PRO A 34 13.65 -1.63 3.01
N ALA A 35 14.29 -2.25 4.01
CA ALA A 35 13.60 -2.65 5.25
C ALA A 35 13.10 -1.45 6.06
N ASN A 36 13.74 -0.28 5.90
CA ASN A 36 13.35 0.96 6.56
C ASN A 36 11.97 1.47 6.13
N ALA A 37 11.46 1.04 4.97
CA ALA A 37 10.13 1.39 4.51
C ALA A 37 9.05 0.98 5.53
N ALA A 38 9.25 -0.13 6.25
CA ALA A 38 8.32 -0.60 7.28
C ALA A 38 8.13 0.42 8.41
N ASP A 39 9.17 1.17 8.77
CA ASP A 39 9.13 2.15 9.86
C ASP A 39 8.37 3.44 9.49
N LEU A 40 8.16 3.70 8.19
CA LEU A 40 7.39 4.84 7.67
C LEU A 40 5.87 4.56 7.64
N VAL A 41 5.48 3.29 7.53
CA VAL A 41 4.08 2.87 7.41
C VAL A 41 3.18 3.37 8.56
N PRO A 42 3.62 3.38 9.84
CA PRO A 42 2.79 3.90 10.94
C PRO A 42 2.35 5.36 10.76
N ALA A 43 3.13 6.19 10.07
CA ALA A 43 2.76 7.59 9.82
C ALA A 43 1.62 7.74 8.79
N LEU A 44 1.35 6.71 7.98
CA LEU A 44 0.25 6.71 7.00
C LEU A 44 -1.14 6.68 7.65
N ARG A 45 -1.22 6.39 8.95
CA ARG A 45 -2.49 6.44 9.72
C ARG A 45 -3.08 7.86 9.81
N THR A 46 -2.25 8.87 9.58
CA THR A 46 -2.63 10.29 9.62
C THR A 46 -2.22 10.98 8.32
N PRO A 47 -2.84 10.63 7.17
CA PRO A 47 -2.39 11.09 5.85
C PRO A 47 -2.45 12.62 5.67
N ASP A 48 -3.38 13.29 6.37
CA ASP A 48 -3.53 14.75 6.35
C ASP A 48 -2.51 15.50 7.23
N SER A 49 -1.72 14.77 8.03
CA SER A 49 -0.64 15.36 8.82
C SER A 49 0.60 15.62 7.96
N LEU A 50 1.45 16.54 8.41
CA LEU A 50 2.76 16.77 7.78
C LEU A 50 3.57 15.47 7.73
N GLU A 51 3.63 14.74 8.85
CA GLU A 51 4.35 13.49 8.96
C GLU A 51 3.82 12.41 8.01
N GLY A 52 2.50 12.26 7.89
CA GLY A 52 1.89 11.31 6.97
C GLY A 52 2.15 11.65 5.51
N ALA A 53 2.01 12.92 5.14
CA ALA A 53 2.32 13.40 3.80
C ALA A 53 3.79 13.19 3.43
N ASN A 54 4.71 13.49 4.35
CA ASN A 54 6.13 13.28 4.15
C ASN A 54 6.49 11.79 4.11
N ALA A 55 5.90 10.95 4.97
CA ALA A 55 6.11 9.51 4.95
C ALA A 55 5.69 8.91 3.60
N ARG A 56 4.53 9.30 3.07
CA ARG A 56 4.07 8.85 1.75
C ARG A 56 5.05 9.26 0.64
N ARG A 57 5.56 10.50 0.66
CA ARG A 57 6.56 10.97 -0.32
C ARG A 57 7.84 10.14 -0.26
N ILE A 58 8.39 9.93 0.94
CA ILE A 58 9.60 9.11 1.13
C ILE A 58 9.35 7.67 0.67
N LEU A 59 8.19 7.10 1.02
CA LEU A 59 7.82 5.74 0.63
C LEU A 59 7.78 5.55 -0.89
N CYS A 60 7.34 6.55 -1.65
CA CYS A 60 7.35 6.52 -3.11
C CYS A 60 8.74 6.68 -3.74
N GLU A 61 9.79 6.99 -2.96
CA GLU A 61 11.18 7.09 -3.45
C GLU A 61 11.97 5.79 -3.28
N PHE A 62 11.36 4.75 -2.69
CA PHE A 62 11.98 3.43 -2.63
C PHE A 62 11.89 2.70 -3.98
N ASP A 63 12.73 1.67 -4.12
CA ASP A 63 12.65 0.72 -5.22
C ASP A 63 11.71 -0.46 -4.88
N PRO A 64 11.32 -1.29 -5.87
CA PRO A 64 10.46 -2.47 -5.66
C PRO A 64 10.82 -3.39 -4.48
N PRO A 65 12.10 -3.61 -4.11
CA PRO A 65 12.46 -4.43 -2.94
C PRO A 65 11.89 -3.94 -1.60
N ALA A 66 11.38 -2.71 -1.49
CA ALA A 66 10.70 -2.22 -0.30
C ALA A 66 9.27 -2.77 -0.12
N VAL A 67 8.62 -3.22 -1.21
CA VAL A 67 7.21 -3.65 -1.19
C VAL A 67 6.92 -4.77 -0.18
N PRO A 68 7.73 -5.84 -0.04
CA PRO A 68 7.48 -6.87 0.97
C PRO A 68 7.49 -6.32 2.40
N HIS A 69 8.34 -5.32 2.69
CA HIS A 69 8.43 -4.69 4.00
C HIS A 69 7.23 -3.79 4.28
N ILE A 70 6.77 -3.04 3.28
CA ILE A 70 5.53 -2.25 3.37
C ILE A 70 4.33 -3.17 3.60
N ALA A 71 4.19 -4.22 2.79
CA ALA A 71 3.11 -5.19 2.91
C ALA A 71 3.09 -5.87 4.29
N ALA A 72 4.26 -6.28 4.80
CA ALA A 72 4.38 -6.87 6.14
C ALA A 72 3.94 -5.90 7.25
N ALA A 73 4.35 -4.63 7.16
CA ALA A 73 3.97 -3.60 8.13
C ALA A 73 2.46 -3.28 8.11
N LEU A 74 1.83 -3.34 6.94
CA LEU A 74 0.37 -3.18 6.79
C LEU A 74 -0.40 -4.40 7.31
N ALA A 75 0.11 -5.62 7.11
CA ALA A 75 -0.58 -6.85 7.49
C ALA A 75 -0.47 -7.20 8.98
N GLY A 76 0.67 -6.91 9.62
CA GLY A 76 0.95 -7.34 11.00
C GLY A 76 1.70 -6.33 11.87
N GLY A 77 2.01 -5.15 11.34
CA GLY A 77 2.74 -4.10 12.06
C GLY A 77 1.83 -3.18 12.89
N PRO A 78 2.38 -2.06 13.42
CA PRO A 78 1.65 -1.09 14.22
C PRO A 78 0.49 -0.38 13.49
N ALA A 79 0.42 -0.52 12.17
CA ALA A 79 -0.64 0.02 11.31
C ALA A 79 -1.66 -1.05 10.89
N ALA A 80 -1.54 -2.29 11.35
CA ALA A 80 -2.44 -3.37 10.97
C ALA A 80 -3.90 -3.08 11.39
N GLY A 81 -4.82 -3.28 10.46
CA GLY A 81 -6.26 -2.99 10.63
C GLY A 81 -6.63 -1.50 10.57
N ASP A 82 -5.69 -0.61 10.29
CA ASP A 82 -5.96 0.82 10.08
C ASP A 82 -6.29 1.08 8.60
N ALA A 83 -7.55 1.43 8.32
CA ALA A 83 -8.05 1.61 6.96
C ALA A 83 -7.31 2.72 6.19
N GLN A 84 -6.89 3.79 6.88
CA GLN A 84 -6.16 4.90 6.25
C GLN A 84 -4.76 4.44 5.85
N ALA A 85 -4.06 3.77 6.75
CA ALA A 85 -2.73 3.25 6.45
C ALA A 85 -2.76 2.16 5.36
N ALA A 86 -3.75 1.26 5.40
CA ALA A 86 -3.93 0.23 4.38
C ALA A 86 -4.22 0.83 3.00
N MET A 87 -5.13 1.82 2.91
CA MET A 87 -5.41 2.52 1.66
C MET A 87 -4.15 3.21 1.11
N ALA A 88 -3.52 4.08 1.89
CA ALA A 88 -2.35 4.84 1.47
C ALA A 88 -1.16 3.91 1.14
N GLY A 89 -0.99 2.82 1.90
CA GLY A 89 0.07 1.84 1.69
C GLY A 89 -0.13 1.03 0.40
N VAL A 90 -1.36 0.63 0.08
CA VAL A 90 -1.67 -0.05 -1.20
C VAL A 90 -1.43 0.88 -2.39
N GLU A 91 -1.76 2.17 -2.28
CA GLU A 91 -1.43 3.16 -3.30
C GLU A 91 0.08 3.36 -3.49
N VAL A 92 0.86 3.35 -2.41
CA VAL A 92 2.32 3.37 -2.47
C VAL A 92 2.83 2.14 -3.22
N ILE A 93 2.36 0.93 -2.88
CA ILE A 93 2.77 -0.30 -3.57
C ILE A 93 2.47 -0.20 -5.08
N TRP A 94 1.29 0.32 -5.44
CA TRP A 94 0.95 0.59 -6.84
C TRP A 94 1.95 1.56 -7.49
N ALA A 95 2.26 2.68 -6.83
CA ALA A 95 3.18 3.68 -7.34
C ALA A 95 4.61 3.15 -7.53
N LEU A 96 5.07 2.26 -6.66
CA LEU A 96 6.39 1.63 -6.75
C LEU A 96 6.52 0.60 -7.88
N LEU A 97 5.41 -0.02 -8.26
CA LEU A 97 5.42 -1.12 -9.25
C LEU A 97 4.86 -0.71 -10.62
N THR A 98 4.21 0.45 -10.71
CA THR A 98 3.66 0.92 -11.99
C THR A 98 4.80 1.35 -12.92
N GLY A 99 4.84 0.76 -14.12
CA GLY A 99 5.89 1.00 -15.10
C GLY A 99 7.12 0.07 -14.99
N GLU A 100 7.20 -0.75 -13.93
CA GLU A 100 8.25 -1.75 -13.78
C GLU A 100 8.09 -2.91 -14.78
N PRO A 101 9.18 -3.59 -15.16
CA PRO A 101 9.10 -4.79 -15.98
C PRO A 101 8.25 -5.87 -15.30
N ARG A 102 7.42 -6.57 -16.07
CA ARG A 102 6.52 -7.62 -15.57
C ARG A 102 7.21 -8.68 -14.71
N ALA A 103 8.47 -9.01 -15.02
CA ALA A 103 9.26 -9.95 -14.23
C ALA A 103 9.54 -9.43 -12.81
N VAL A 104 9.91 -8.14 -12.69
CA VAL A 104 10.16 -7.46 -11.41
C VAL A 104 8.87 -7.37 -10.59
N VAL A 105 7.77 -7.00 -11.25
CA VAL A 105 6.45 -6.97 -10.60
C VAL A 105 6.08 -8.34 -10.06
N ALA A 106 6.22 -9.40 -10.87
CA ALA A 106 5.89 -10.76 -10.45
C ALA A 106 6.75 -11.24 -9.27
N GLU A 107 8.07 -11.08 -9.34
CA GLU A 107 9.00 -11.44 -8.27
C GLU A 107 8.69 -10.68 -6.96
N THR A 108 8.43 -9.38 -7.07
CA THR A 108 8.14 -8.53 -5.91
C THR A 108 6.81 -8.90 -5.25
N LEU A 109 5.77 -9.14 -6.06
CA LEU A 109 4.46 -9.56 -5.56
C LEU A 109 4.50 -10.97 -4.96
N ASP A 110 5.32 -11.87 -5.50
CA ASP A 110 5.54 -13.21 -4.92
C ASP A 110 6.18 -13.13 -3.54
N ALA A 111 7.23 -12.30 -3.38
CA ALA A 111 7.86 -12.05 -2.09
C ALA A 111 6.93 -11.39 -1.06
N ALA A 112 5.90 -10.66 -1.51
CA ALA A 112 4.91 -10.01 -0.65
C ALA A 112 3.59 -10.82 -0.50
N ALA A 113 3.47 -11.99 -1.14
CA ALA A 113 2.20 -12.66 -1.35
C ALA A 113 1.43 -12.97 -0.07
N GLU A 114 2.12 -13.49 0.96
CA GLU A 114 1.50 -13.85 2.25
C GLU A 114 0.86 -12.62 2.93
N ASN A 115 1.54 -11.47 2.90
CA ASN A 115 1.06 -10.24 3.51
C ASN A 115 -0.05 -9.57 2.67
N LEU A 116 0.06 -9.64 1.34
CA LEU A 116 -0.98 -9.14 0.43
C LEU A 116 -2.28 -9.96 0.56
N ASP A 117 -2.19 -11.26 0.85
CA ASP A 117 -3.37 -12.10 1.10
C ASP A 117 -4.13 -11.68 2.37
N VAL A 118 -3.43 -11.14 3.39
CA VAL A 118 -4.09 -10.53 4.56
C VAL A 118 -4.93 -9.33 4.14
N LEU A 119 -4.38 -8.44 3.30
CA LEU A 119 -5.10 -7.27 2.79
C LEU A 119 -6.28 -7.67 1.88
N LEU A 120 -6.12 -8.72 1.06
CA LEU A 120 -7.22 -9.28 0.27
C LEU A 120 -8.34 -9.88 1.14
N ARG A 121 -8.08 -10.19 2.42
CA ARG A 121 -9.08 -10.66 3.39
C ARG A 121 -9.65 -9.53 4.25
N ASP A 122 -9.06 -8.34 4.21
CA ASP A 122 -9.50 -7.20 5.00
C ASP A 122 -10.76 -6.56 4.40
N ARG A 123 -11.89 -6.74 5.09
CA ARG A 123 -13.20 -6.19 4.69
C ARG A 123 -13.48 -4.82 5.29
N THR A 124 -12.49 -4.20 5.94
CA THR A 124 -12.64 -2.86 6.50
C THR A 124 -13.05 -1.89 5.39
N PRO A 125 -14.07 -1.04 5.60
CA PRO A 125 -14.47 -0.06 4.61
C PRO A 125 -13.33 0.93 4.38
N LEU A 126 -13.16 1.36 3.12
CA LEU A 126 -12.28 2.47 2.81
C LEU A 126 -12.78 3.75 3.51
N PRO A 127 -11.88 4.66 3.91
CA PRO A 127 -12.27 5.97 4.39
C PRO A 127 -13.16 6.71 3.38
N ASP A 128 -14.24 7.31 3.86
CA ASP A 128 -15.17 8.09 3.05
C ASP A 128 -14.68 9.56 3.03
N ASP A 129 -14.09 10.00 1.93
CA ASP A 129 -13.78 11.42 1.65
C ASP A 129 -14.92 12.11 0.87
N MET A 130 -15.97 11.36 0.52
CA MET A 130 -17.12 11.86 -0.25
C MET A 130 -18.22 12.46 0.65
N PRO A 131 -18.92 13.53 0.20
CA PRO A 131 -20.04 14.11 0.93
C PRO A 131 -21.14 13.09 1.19
N ALA A 132 -21.76 13.15 2.38
CA ALA A 132 -22.73 12.18 2.91
C ALA A 132 -24.02 11.93 2.09
N HIS A 133 -24.14 12.53 0.89
CA HIS A 133 -25.33 12.53 0.03
C HIS A 133 -25.14 11.81 -1.31
N ILE A 134 -24.01 11.13 -1.53
CA ILE A 134 -23.85 10.23 -2.68
C ILE A 134 -24.35 8.83 -2.29
N GLU A 135 -25.15 8.23 -3.16
CA GLU A 135 -25.76 6.91 -2.99
C GLU A 135 -24.73 5.87 -2.50
N ARG A 136 -25.10 5.14 -1.44
CA ARG A 136 -24.27 4.25 -0.62
C ARG A 136 -23.57 3.10 -1.37
N ASP A 137 -23.84 2.93 -2.66
CA ASP A 137 -23.51 1.72 -3.44
C ASP A 137 -22.04 1.61 -3.84
N PHE A 138 -21.18 2.59 -3.53
CA PHE A 138 -19.78 2.61 -3.93
C PHE A 138 -18.76 2.65 -2.79
N ARG A 139 -19.15 2.33 -1.54
CA ARG A 139 -18.16 2.20 -0.46
C ARG A 139 -17.29 0.98 -0.72
N GLY A 140 -16.09 1.22 -1.25
CA GLY A 140 -15.09 0.17 -1.46
C GLY A 140 -14.52 -0.33 -0.13
N ARG A 141 -13.97 -1.54 -0.15
CA ARG A 141 -13.28 -2.16 0.99
C ARG A 141 -11.78 -2.24 0.71
N ILE A 142 -10.97 -2.43 1.75
CA ILE A 142 -9.52 -2.66 1.57
C ILE A 142 -9.26 -3.81 0.59
N CYS A 143 -9.96 -4.94 0.76
CA CYS A 143 -9.84 -6.08 -0.14
C CYS A 143 -10.19 -5.76 -1.60
N ASP A 144 -11.15 -4.86 -1.85
CA ASP A 144 -11.52 -4.43 -3.19
C ASP A 144 -10.39 -3.60 -3.81
N LEU A 145 -9.85 -2.63 -3.07
CA LEU A 145 -8.71 -1.80 -3.53
C LEU A 145 -7.49 -2.66 -3.83
N THR A 146 -7.13 -3.57 -2.92
CA THR A 146 -6.00 -4.49 -3.12
C THR A 146 -6.23 -5.36 -4.36
N HIS A 147 -7.44 -5.89 -4.56
CA HIS A 147 -7.77 -6.68 -5.74
C HIS A 147 -7.58 -5.88 -7.04
N LEU A 148 -8.08 -4.64 -7.08
CA LEU A 148 -7.99 -3.77 -8.25
C LEU A 148 -6.55 -3.40 -8.60
N VAL A 149 -5.74 -3.06 -7.59
CA VAL A 149 -4.31 -2.75 -7.75
C VAL A 149 -3.55 -3.96 -8.28
N LEU A 150 -3.69 -5.12 -7.67
CA LEU A 150 -3.04 -6.34 -8.16
C LEU A 150 -3.58 -6.75 -9.55
N GLY A 151 -4.85 -6.41 -9.83
CA GLY A 151 -5.52 -6.46 -11.13
C GLY A 151 -4.70 -5.80 -12.21
N GLN A 152 -4.56 -4.49 -12.07
CA GLN A 152 -3.95 -3.65 -13.07
C GLN A 152 -2.41 -3.81 -13.14
N LEU A 153 -1.75 -4.24 -12.05
CA LEU A 153 -0.31 -4.57 -12.09
C LEU A 153 -0.04 -5.81 -12.96
N ALA A 154 -0.97 -6.77 -13.00
CA ALA A 154 -0.87 -7.95 -13.83
C ALA A 154 -1.25 -7.68 -15.30
N ASP A 155 -2.22 -6.78 -15.52
CA ASP A 155 -2.68 -6.32 -16.82
C ASP A 155 -3.05 -4.82 -16.75
N PRO A 156 -2.19 -3.93 -17.25
CA PRO A 156 -2.44 -2.48 -17.21
C PRO A 156 -3.71 -2.02 -17.95
N THR A 157 -4.28 -2.88 -18.80
CA THR A 157 -5.50 -2.60 -19.57
C THR A 157 -6.76 -3.22 -18.95
N ALA A 158 -6.64 -3.85 -17.78
CA ALA A 158 -7.75 -4.51 -17.10
C ALA A 158 -8.90 -3.54 -16.81
N ASP A 159 -10.09 -3.89 -17.31
CA ASP A 159 -11.32 -3.14 -17.06
C ASP A 159 -11.87 -3.45 -15.66
N GLN A 160 -11.93 -2.42 -14.82
CA GLN A 160 -12.46 -2.52 -13.47
C GLN A 160 -13.98 -2.37 -13.40
N SER A 161 -14.64 -1.95 -14.48
CA SER A 161 -16.07 -1.63 -14.51
C SER A 161 -16.93 -2.84 -14.12
N VAL A 162 -16.55 -4.02 -14.61
CA VAL A 162 -17.23 -5.28 -14.30
C VAL A 162 -17.16 -5.58 -12.80
N PHE A 163 -15.97 -5.52 -12.20
CA PHE A 163 -15.80 -5.78 -10.77
C PHE A 163 -16.57 -4.75 -9.91
N ARG A 164 -16.54 -3.47 -10.31
CA ARG A 164 -17.25 -2.39 -9.61
C ARG A 164 -18.78 -2.50 -9.70
N ALA A 165 -19.31 -3.18 -10.72
CA ALA A 165 -20.74 -3.41 -10.88
C ALA A 165 -21.28 -4.63 -10.10
N LEU A 166 -20.39 -5.45 -9.51
CA LEU A 166 -20.79 -6.59 -8.69
C LEU A 166 -21.28 -6.14 -7.30
N ASP A 167 -22.19 -6.93 -6.74
CA ASP A 167 -22.54 -6.84 -5.32
C ASP A 167 -21.43 -7.42 -4.43
N ASP A 168 -21.60 -7.35 -3.11
CA ASP A 168 -20.60 -7.85 -2.16
C ASP A 168 -20.27 -9.34 -2.35
N GLU A 169 -21.27 -10.16 -2.68
CA GLU A 169 -21.08 -11.59 -2.89
C GLU A 169 -20.26 -11.85 -4.16
N GLY A 170 -20.58 -11.17 -5.26
CA GLY A 170 -19.84 -11.23 -6.51
C GLY A 170 -18.40 -10.74 -6.38
N ARG A 171 -18.18 -9.63 -5.65
CA ARG A 171 -16.82 -9.12 -5.36
C ARG A 171 -16.02 -10.12 -4.54
N ASP A 172 -16.63 -10.72 -3.51
CA ASP A 172 -15.98 -11.73 -2.66
C ASP A 172 -15.61 -12.99 -3.45
N GLU A 173 -16.44 -13.41 -4.40
CA GLU A 173 -16.14 -14.53 -5.31
C GLU A 173 -14.97 -14.19 -6.24
N ALA A 174 -14.98 -13.01 -6.88
CA ALA A 174 -13.89 -12.57 -7.75
C ALA A 174 -12.54 -12.47 -7.00
N ILE A 175 -12.56 -11.98 -5.76
CA ILE A 175 -11.37 -11.96 -4.89
C ILE A 175 -10.90 -13.38 -4.59
N ARG A 176 -11.82 -14.32 -4.26
CA ARG A 176 -11.46 -15.72 -3.99
C ARG A 176 -10.84 -16.41 -5.20
N GLN A 177 -11.32 -16.14 -6.42
CA GLN A 177 -10.77 -16.72 -7.65
C GLN A 177 -9.33 -16.26 -7.94
N ARG A 178 -8.97 -15.05 -7.51
CA ARG A 178 -7.62 -14.50 -7.64
C ARG A 178 -6.66 -15.05 -6.59
N ARG A 179 -7.17 -15.50 -5.44
CA ARG A 179 -6.33 -16.15 -4.42
C ARG A 179 -5.91 -17.51 -4.98
N PRO A 180 -4.60 -17.82 -5.02
CA PRO A 180 -4.19 -19.20 -5.26
C PRO A 180 -4.87 -20.05 -4.20
N SER A 181 -5.67 -21.03 -4.63
CA SER A 181 -6.15 -22.07 -3.74
C SER A 181 -4.91 -22.72 -3.14
N GLY A 182 -4.64 -22.54 -1.85
CA GLY A 182 -3.37 -22.87 -1.19
C GLY A 182 -2.62 -24.05 -1.85
N GLY A 183 -1.57 -23.71 -2.58
CA GLY A 183 -0.82 -24.65 -3.40
C GLY A 183 0.31 -23.89 -4.09
N GLY A 184 1.55 -24.24 -3.73
CA GLY A 184 2.76 -23.57 -4.17
C GLY A 184 2.81 -23.37 -5.67
N ILE A 185 3.37 -22.23 -6.06
CA ILE A 185 3.80 -21.95 -7.41
C ILE A 185 4.90 -22.98 -7.74
N ALA A 186 4.61 -23.83 -8.72
CA ALA A 186 5.56 -24.74 -9.35
C ALA A 186 6.03 -24.13 -10.68
#